data_AF-K9P201-F1
#
_entry.id   AF-K9P201-F1
#
_cell.length_a   1.000
_cell.length_b   1.000
_cell.length_c   1.000
_cell.angle_alpha   90.00
_cell.angle_beta   90.00
_cell.angle_gamma   90.00
#
_symmetry.space_group_name_H-M   'P 1'
#
loop_
_entity.id
_entity.type
_entity.pdbx_description
1 polymer ?
#
loop_
_entity_poly.entity_id
_entity_poly.type
_entity_poly.pdbx_seq_one_letter_code
_entity_poly.pdbx_strand_id
1 'polypeptide(L)'
;MRRYSEAVKADVRRRMSPPHRQSVAQISAELGIHVITLYKWRKAWRLQGEVVPATQKDPEGWGPADKFTVVLETAGLNATELGGYCRERGLFPEQVDRWRQAAQDANAQPLLTMADQKDLQKRHQEDQREIKRLQQELRRKDKALAEAAALLIASKKIQAYWGRGRGGLTAAADRRKALEILDAAMAAGARAREVAALLSVGLTTLQRWRRQFVGDGGGLDGRKGSRRLVSHRLSDEERQRILLTCNQSEFAALPPGQIVPILADRGIYIGSERSFYRVLHDHGQAHRRGRARPPQGPRPVPRLEARGPNQVWSWDITYLPTSVRGVWLYLYLVIDVWSRKVVAWDVAEREEAQIAADLVSRACLRERISKGRPQPLILHADNGNAMRAATLESRLEELGVLRSFSRPRVSNDNPYSESLFRTVKYRPDYPRRPFRSQEEACSWACAFVAWYNHRHRHSSIRFVTPDQRHSGQAVELCRHRARLYEQARQRHPRRWSRGTRCWRQPKVVWINPPRPENAIDPATLVMAA
;
A
#
# COMPACT_ATOMS: atom_id res chain seq x y z
N MET A 1 -11.43 1.00 80.95
CA MET A 1 -10.11 1.52 80.54
C MET A 1 -9.04 0.93 81.44
N ARG A 2 -8.07 0.17 80.92
CA ARG A 2 -6.91 -0.28 81.72
C ARG A 2 -6.17 0.97 82.22
N ARG A 3 -6.09 1.18 83.53
CA ARG A 3 -5.29 2.26 84.14
C ARG A 3 -3.86 1.75 84.27
N TYR A 4 -2.94 2.33 83.50
CA TYR A 4 -1.51 2.06 83.62
C TYR A 4 -0.93 2.92 84.74
N SER A 5 -0.08 2.33 85.60
CA SER A 5 0.56 3.06 86.69
C SER A 5 1.54 4.12 86.16
N GLU A 6 1.82 5.15 86.97
CA GLU A 6 2.81 6.17 86.61
C GLU A 6 4.21 5.58 86.42
N ALA A 7 4.54 4.50 87.16
CA ALA A 7 5.78 3.75 86.94
C ALA A 7 5.88 3.16 85.52
N VAL A 8 4.78 2.64 84.98
CA VAL A 8 4.75 2.09 83.60
C VAL A 8 4.86 3.21 82.57
N LYS A 9 4.21 4.36 82.78
CA LYS A 9 4.36 5.52 81.88
C LYS A 9 5.78 6.08 81.91
N ALA A 10 6.41 6.14 83.08
CA ALA A 10 7.79 6.59 83.23
C ALA A 10 8.78 5.65 82.53
N ASP A 11 8.57 4.34 82.61
CA ASP A 11 9.38 3.34 81.90
C ASP A 11 9.23 3.47 80.37
N VAL A 12 7.99 3.54 79.89
CA VAL A 12 7.68 3.74 78.46
C VAL A 12 8.31 5.05 77.94
N ARG A 13 8.23 6.13 78.71
CA ARG A 13 8.84 7.43 78.37
C ARG A 13 10.35 7.31 78.22
N ARG A 14 11.03 6.68 79.18
CA ARG A 14 12.47 6.47 79.15
C ARG A 14 12.91 5.62 77.93
N ARG A 15 12.14 4.59 77.58
CA ARG A 15 12.41 3.73 76.42
C ARG A 15 12.23 4.43 75.06
N MET A 16 11.24 5.32 74.95
CA MET A 16 10.98 6.10 73.73
C MET A 16 11.92 7.29 73.56
N SER A 17 12.45 7.80 74.67
CA SER A 17 13.40 8.92 74.67
C SER A 17 14.81 8.41 74.35
N PRO A 18 15.71 9.27 73.85
CA PRO A 18 17.12 8.94 73.81
C PRO A 18 17.66 8.63 75.22
N PRO A 19 18.64 7.73 75.39
CA PRO A 19 19.41 7.06 74.34
C PRO A 19 18.79 5.76 73.81
N HIS A 20 17.71 5.24 74.42
CA HIS A 20 17.18 3.89 74.12
C HIS A 20 16.44 3.82 72.79
N ARG A 21 15.72 4.90 72.41
CA ARG A 21 15.09 5.08 71.07
C ARG A 21 14.27 3.87 70.61
N GLN A 22 13.56 3.18 71.50
CA GLN A 22 12.73 2.04 71.12
C GLN A 22 11.47 2.50 70.36
N SER A 23 11.09 1.75 69.32
CA SER A 23 9.90 2.08 68.54
C SER A 23 8.61 1.81 69.32
N VAL A 24 7.55 2.57 68.99
CA VAL A 24 6.22 2.37 69.58
C VAL A 24 5.70 0.94 69.35
N ALA A 25 6.05 0.33 68.22
CA ALA A 25 5.69 -1.04 67.88
C ALA A 25 6.40 -2.07 68.80
N GLN A 26 7.69 -1.89 69.06
CA GLN A 26 8.46 -2.76 69.98
C GLN A 26 7.93 -2.68 71.41
N ILE A 27 7.72 -1.48 71.92
CA ILE A 27 7.19 -1.28 73.29
C ILE A 27 5.77 -1.82 73.41
N SER A 28 4.97 -1.71 72.35
CA SER A 28 3.61 -2.28 72.29
C SER A 28 3.64 -3.80 72.38
N ALA A 29 4.56 -4.45 71.65
CA ALA A 29 4.74 -5.90 71.67
C ALA A 29 5.26 -6.42 73.02
N GLU A 30 6.20 -5.72 73.66
CA GLU A 30 6.81 -6.14 74.93
C GLU A 30 5.88 -5.95 76.13
N LEU A 31 5.20 -4.80 76.23
CA LEU A 31 4.38 -4.46 77.40
C LEU A 31 2.87 -4.73 77.21
N GLY A 32 2.47 -5.19 76.01
CA GLY A 32 1.08 -5.42 75.66
C GLY A 32 0.21 -4.15 75.68
N ILE A 33 0.82 -2.97 75.54
CA ILE A 33 0.12 -1.67 75.53
C ILE A 33 -0.25 -1.33 74.09
N HIS A 34 -1.50 -0.97 73.84
CA HIS A 34 -1.96 -0.67 72.48
C HIS A 34 -1.22 0.53 71.86
N VAL A 35 -0.77 0.39 70.61
CA VAL A 35 0.03 1.37 69.85
C VAL A 35 -0.59 2.78 69.88
N ILE A 36 -1.93 2.89 69.76
CA ILE A 36 -2.64 4.19 69.81
C ILE A 36 -2.45 4.90 71.16
N THR A 37 -2.47 4.15 72.27
CA THR A 37 -2.28 4.72 73.62
C THR A 37 -0.86 5.27 73.77
N LEU A 38 0.12 4.52 73.27
CA LEU A 38 1.52 4.93 73.24
C LEU A 38 1.75 6.18 72.37
N TYR A 39 1.12 6.26 71.19
CA TYR A 39 1.17 7.47 70.35
C TYR A 39 0.51 8.69 71.02
N LYS A 40 -0.58 8.49 71.76
CA LYS A 40 -1.23 9.57 72.52
C LYS A 40 -0.33 10.09 73.64
N TRP A 41 0.30 9.20 74.40
CA TRP A 41 1.26 9.61 75.44
C TRP A 41 2.46 10.33 74.84
N ARG A 42 3.02 9.80 73.75
CA ARG A 42 4.11 10.45 73.02
C ARG A 42 3.76 11.84 72.53
N LYS A 43 2.54 12.04 72.02
CA LYS A 43 2.04 13.36 71.61
C LYS A 43 1.89 14.30 72.81
N ALA A 44 1.38 13.81 73.94
CA ALA A 44 1.21 14.59 75.15
C ALA A 44 2.56 15.05 75.74
N TRP A 45 3.57 14.17 75.78
CA TRP A 45 4.91 14.53 76.24
C TRP A 45 5.56 15.60 75.35
N ARG A 46 5.42 15.51 74.03
CA ARG A 46 5.91 16.55 73.10
C ARG A 46 5.23 17.90 73.32
N LEU A 47 3.93 17.90 73.64
CA LEU A 47 3.20 19.12 73.98
C LEU A 47 3.66 19.74 75.31
N GLN A 48 4.23 18.93 76.21
CA GLN A 48 4.80 19.37 77.48
C GLN A 48 6.28 19.81 77.35
N GLY A 49 6.81 19.90 76.13
CA GLY A 49 8.19 20.31 75.85
C GLY A 49 9.21 19.19 75.86
N GLU A 50 8.80 17.94 76.09
CA GLU A 50 9.73 16.81 76.22
C GLU A 50 10.25 16.33 74.86
N VAL A 51 11.55 16.01 74.79
CA VAL A 51 12.20 15.53 73.56
C VAL A 51 11.96 14.03 73.36
N VAL A 52 10.85 13.73 72.70
CA VAL A 52 10.49 12.38 72.24
C VAL A 52 10.31 12.40 70.71
N PRO A 53 11.28 11.90 69.92
CA PRO A 53 11.23 11.98 68.46
C PRO A 53 9.98 11.34 67.86
N ALA A 54 9.48 11.93 66.77
CA ALA A 54 8.33 11.38 66.04
C ALA A 54 8.62 9.98 65.44
N THR A 55 9.89 9.68 65.17
CA THR A 55 10.36 8.49 64.46
C THR A 55 11.69 8.00 65.05
N GLN A 56 12.02 6.72 64.88
CA GLN A 56 13.29 6.10 65.32
C GLN A 56 14.49 6.52 64.44
N LYS A 57 14.48 7.73 63.91
CA LYS A 57 15.57 8.23 63.07
C LYS A 57 16.68 8.81 63.92
N ASP A 58 17.90 8.78 63.40
CA ASP A 58 19.02 9.51 63.96
C ASP A 58 18.69 11.00 64.13
N PRO A 59 19.37 11.70 65.05
CA PRO A 59 19.15 13.13 65.30
C PRO A 59 19.07 14.01 64.05
N GLU A 60 19.80 13.67 62.98
CA GLU A 60 19.73 14.40 61.71
C GLU A 60 18.38 14.25 60.98
N GLY A 61 17.67 13.13 61.17
CA GLY A 61 16.34 12.87 60.60
C GLY A 61 15.18 13.42 61.43
N TRP A 62 15.44 14.18 62.48
CA TRP A 62 14.40 14.80 63.32
C TRP A 62 13.69 15.93 62.58
N GLY A 63 12.41 16.12 62.91
CA GLY A 63 11.59 17.18 62.32
C GLY A 63 12.06 18.58 62.75
N PRO A 64 11.73 19.64 62.00
CA PRO A 64 12.14 21.01 62.31
C PRO A 64 11.75 21.45 63.73
N ALA A 65 10.56 21.07 64.21
CA ALA A 65 10.08 21.41 65.55
C ALA A 65 10.92 20.76 66.66
N ASP A 66 11.32 19.49 66.51
CA ASP A 66 12.10 18.77 67.54
C ASP A 66 13.53 19.33 67.63
N LYS A 67 14.14 19.64 66.48
CA LYS A 67 15.45 20.32 66.41
C LYS A 67 15.40 21.71 67.03
N PHE A 68 14.31 22.44 66.81
CA PHE A 68 14.10 23.78 67.37
C PHE A 68 13.92 23.75 68.89
N THR A 69 13.17 22.79 69.44
CA THR A 69 13.04 22.60 70.90
C THR A 69 14.40 22.35 71.56
N VAL A 70 15.24 21.52 70.95
CA VAL A 70 16.61 21.29 71.45
C VAL A 70 17.44 22.58 71.43
N VAL A 71 17.36 23.37 70.37
CA VAL A 71 18.08 24.66 70.26
C VAL A 71 17.59 25.65 71.32
N LEU A 72 16.29 25.67 71.63
CA LEU A 72 15.71 26.51 72.70
C LEU A 72 16.16 26.07 74.09
N GLU A 73 16.07 24.79 74.43
CA GLU A 73 16.44 24.26 75.75
C GLU A 73 17.94 24.40 76.03
N THR A 74 18.78 24.39 74.98
CA THR A 74 20.24 24.54 75.07
C THR A 74 20.73 25.98 74.95
N ALA A 75 19.84 26.96 74.75
CA ALA A 75 20.22 28.35 74.50
C ALA A 75 20.92 29.02 75.70
N GLY A 76 20.61 28.59 76.92
CA GLY A 76 21.16 29.16 78.16
C GLY A 76 22.19 28.29 78.89
N LEU A 77 22.56 27.13 78.35
CA LEU A 77 23.48 26.20 79.01
C LEU A 77 24.95 26.56 78.75
N ASN A 78 25.80 26.43 79.77
CA ASN A 78 27.25 26.56 79.59
C ASN A 78 27.84 25.31 78.91
N ALA A 79 29.11 25.35 78.49
CA ALA A 79 29.71 24.24 77.72
C ALA A 79 29.71 22.88 78.46
N THR A 80 29.86 22.89 79.79
CA THR A 80 29.83 21.68 80.62
C THR A 80 28.41 21.14 80.77
N GLU A 81 27.43 22.02 80.97
CA GLU A 81 26.00 21.69 81.04
C GLU A 81 25.46 21.21 79.68
N LEU A 82 25.86 21.85 78.58
CA LEU A 82 25.53 21.43 77.22
C LEU A 82 26.09 20.04 76.93
N GLY A 83 27.32 19.76 77.34
CA GLY A 83 27.94 18.44 77.23
C GLY A 83 27.22 17.37 78.06
N GLY A 84 26.71 17.71 79.24
CA GLY A 84 25.87 16.83 80.06
C GLY A 84 24.52 16.55 79.40
N TYR A 85 23.82 17.61 78.99
CA TYR A 85 22.54 17.55 78.29
C TYR A 85 22.61 16.74 76.99
N CYS A 86 23.67 16.94 76.19
CA CYS A 86 23.91 16.20 74.96
C CYS A 86 24.13 14.70 75.24
N ARG A 87 24.88 14.34 76.28
CA ARG A 87 25.09 12.92 76.66
C ARG A 87 23.80 12.25 77.12
N GLU A 88 23.01 12.92 77.97
CA GLU A 88 21.73 12.40 78.44
C GLU A 88 20.75 12.13 77.30
N ARG A 89 20.73 13.01 76.29
CA ARG A 89 19.82 12.90 75.14
C ARG A 89 20.45 12.27 73.89
N GLY A 90 21.65 11.72 74.00
CA GLY A 90 22.37 11.04 72.90
C GLY A 90 22.55 11.93 71.66
N LEU A 91 22.92 13.19 71.88
CA LEU A 91 23.24 14.22 70.88
C LEU A 91 24.71 14.60 70.96
N PHE A 92 25.23 15.22 69.90
CA PHE A 92 26.55 15.85 69.90
C PHE A 92 26.40 17.38 69.98
N PRO A 93 27.24 18.10 70.74
CA PRO A 93 27.21 19.56 70.81
C PRO A 93 27.24 20.24 69.42
N GLU A 94 28.01 19.68 68.49
CA GLU A 94 28.14 20.18 67.12
C GLU A 94 26.82 20.09 66.32
N GLN A 95 25.94 19.12 66.65
CA GLN A 95 24.62 19.01 66.01
C GLN A 95 23.70 20.14 66.49
N VAL A 96 23.76 20.48 67.78
CA VAL A 96 22.99 21.56 68.38
C VAL A 96 23.42 22.91 67.79
N ASP A 97 24.72 23.14 67.66
CA ASP A 97 25.26 24.37 67.06
C ASP A 97 24.89 24.51 65.58
N ARG A 98 24.95 23.41 64.81
CA ARG A 98 24.50 23.42 63.40
C ARG A 98 23.03 23.79 63.27
N TRP A 99 22.17 23.27 64.16
CA TRP A 99 20.74 23.61 64.15
C TRP A 99 20.50 25.05 64.60
N ARG A 100 21.30 25.57 65.52
CA ARG A 100 21.28 26.98 65.94
C ARG A 100 21.64 27.90 64.77
N GLN A 101 22.71 27.61 64.03
CA GLN A 101 23.12 28.39 62.85
C GLN A 101 22.06 28.35 61.75
N ALA A 102 21.53 27.17 61.41
CA ALA A 102 20.48 27.05 60.40
C ALA A 102 19.20 27.85 60.74
N ALA A 103 18.86 27.95 62.03
CA ALA A 103 17.75 28.77 62.50
C ALA A 103 18.03 30.28 62.39
N GLN A 104 19.29 30.70 62.56
CA GLN A 104 19.72 32.09 62.37
C GLN A 104 19.75 32.46 60.88
N ASP A 105 20.29 31.59 60.01
CA ASP A 105 20.42 31.81 58.57
C ASP A 105 19.07 31.86 57.84
N ALA A 106 18.09 31.07 58.28
CA ALA A 106 16.73 31.11 57.73
C ALA A 106 16.07 32.49 57.91
N ASN A 107 16.46 33.24 58.95
CA ASN A 107 16.00 34.60 59.19
C ASN A 107 16.87 35.67 58.51
N ALA A 108 17.99 35.28 57.89
CA ALA A 108 18.90 36.19 57.17
C ALA A 108 18.56 36.33 55.67
N GLN A 109 17.70 35.45 55.11
CA GLN A 109 17.19 35.62 53.75
C GLN A 109 16.19 36.78 53.69
N PRO A 110 16.36 37.78 52.80
CA PRO A 110 15.37 38.83 52.65
C PRO A 110 14.04 38.21 52.19
N LEU A 111 12.98 38.45 52.96
CA LEU A 111 11.61 38.10 52.57
C LEU A 111 11.30 38.75 51.22
N LEU A 112 10.90 37.92 50.24
CA LEU A 112 10.39 38.39 48.94
C LEU A 112 9.41 39.54 49.17
N THR A 113 9.58 40.62 48.41
CA THR A 113 8.68 41.76 48.57
C THR A 113 7.25 41.36 48.18
N MET A 114 6.26 42.08 48.70
CA MET A 114 4.85 41.88 48.33
C MET A 114 4.61 42.02 46.81
N ALA A 115 5.47 42.76 46.10
CA ALA A 115 5.44 42.89 44.65
C ALA A 115 5.92 41.60 43.96
N ASP A 116 7.07 41.05 44.39
CA ASP A 116 7.63 39.81 43.82
C ASP A 116 6.68 38.62 44.03
N GLN A 117 6.03 38.54 45.19
CA GLN A 117 5.03 37.51 45.48
C GLN A 117 3.80 37.61 44.57
N LYS A 118 3.33 38.84 44.28
CA LYS A 118 2.20 39.07 43.37
C LYS A 118 2.55 38.72 41.92
N ASP A 119 3.75 39.05 41.47
CA ASP A 119 4.21 38.74 40.12
C ASP A 119 4.39 37.24 39.90
N LEU A 120 4.93 36.52 40.89
CA LEU A 120 5.02 35.05 40.86
C LEU A 120 3.63 34.40 40.81
N GLN A 121 2.67 34.89 41.61
CA GLN A 121 1.30 34.38 41.58
C GLN A 121 0.62 34.63 40.23
N LYS A 122 0.85 35.80 39.63
CA LYS A 122 0.31 36.14 38.31
C LYS A 122 0.85 35.23 37.21
N ARG A 123 2.18 35.03 37.16
CA ARG A 123 2.84 34.11 36.21
C ARG A 123 2.31 32.68 36.36
N HIS A 124 2.21 32.19 37.59
CA HIS A 124 1.67 30.86 37.84
C HIS A 124 0.21 30.70 37.38
N GLN A 125 -0.63 31.74 37.51
CA GLN A 125 -2.00 31.71 36.97
C GLN A 125 -2.03 31.75 35.44
N GLU A 126 -1.13 32.48 34.81
CA GLU A 126 -0.98 32.53 33.34
C GLU A 126 -0.53 31.18 32.80
N ASP A 127 0.49 30.56 33.40
CA ASP A 127 0.98 29.22 33.05
C ASP A 127 -0.12 28.16 33.20
N GLN A 128 -0.91 28.22 34.28
CA GLN A 128 -2.04 27.30 34.47
C GLN A 128 -3.12 27.44 33.40
N ARG A 129 -3.38 28.66 32.91
CA ARG A 129 -4.32 28.89 31.80
C ARG A 129 -3.76 28.35 30.50
N GLU A 130 -2.47 28.55 30.25
CA GLU A 130 -1.79 28.06 29.05
C GLU A 130 -1.74 26.52 29.01
N ILE A 131 -1.39 25.86 30.12
CA ILE A 131 -1.42 24.40 30.24
C ILE A 131 -2.82 23.85 29.94
N LYS A 132 -3.88 24.46 30.49
CA LYS A 132 -5.26 24.05 30.21
C LYS A 132 -5.62 24.20 28.73
N ARG A 133 -5.21 25.30 28.10
CA ARG A 133 -5.42 25.54 26.66
C ARG A 133 -4.70 24.50 25.81
N LEU A 134 -3.41 24.24 26.08
CA LEU A 134 -2.60 23.26 25.37
C LEU A 134 -3.15 21.84 25.54
N GLN A 135 -3.61 21.46 26.73
CA GLN A 135 -4.26 20.17 26.96
C GLN A 135 -5.56 20.01 26.15
N GLN A 136 -6.38 21.06 26.03
CA GLN A 136 -7.57 21.02 25.19
C GLN A 136 -7.21 20.88 23.70
N GLU A 137 -6.18 21.61 23.25
CA GLU A 137 -5.71 21.52 21.88
C GLU A 137 -5.14 20.14 21.54
N LEU A 138 -4.35 19.56 22.44
CA LEU A 138 -3.82 18.20 22.31
C LEU A 138 -4.95 17.17 22.17
N ARG A 139 -5.95 17.21 23.06
CA ARG A 139 -7.13 16.33 22.98
C ARG A 139 -7.89 16.48 21.67
N ARG A 140 -8.00 17.71 21.13
CA ARG A 140 -8.64 17.96 19.84
C ARG A 140 -7.83 17.35 18.69
N LYS A 141 -6.51 17.50 18.71
CA LYS A 141 -5.60 16.94 17.70
C LYS A 141 -5.58 15.41 17.74
N ASP A 142 -5.50 14.80 18.92
CA ASP A 142 -5.53 13.35 19.09
C ASP A 142 -6.84 12.74 18.56
N LYS A 143 -7.97 13.39 18.83
CA LYS A 143 -9.27 12.96 18.28
C LYS A 143 -9.32 13.04 16.75
N ALA A 144 -8.77 14.10 16.16
CA ALA A 144 -8.70 14.24 14.70
C ALA A 144 -7.75 13.20 14.07
N LEU A 145 -6.62 12.91 14.73
CA LEU A 145 -5.68 11.87 14.30
C LEU A 145 -6.32 10.48 14.33
N ALA A 146 -7.03 10.14 15.41
CA ALA A 146 -7.74 8.88 15.56
C ALA A 146 -8.81 8.71 14.45
N GLU A 147 -9.58 9.76 14.17
CA GLU A 147 -10.56 9.75 13.08
C GLU A 147 -9.89 9.55 11.70
N ALA A 148 -8.79 10.25 11.42
CA ALA A 148 -8.07 10.09 10.15
C ALA A 148 -7.49 8.67 9.98
N ALA A 149 -6.91 8.10 11.05
CA ALA A 149 -6.39 6.74 11.04
C ALA A 149 -7.51 5.70 10.83
N ALA A 150 -8.65 5.87 11.52
CA ALA A 150 -9.81 5.01 11.37
C ALA A 150 -10.40 5.04 9.95
N LEU A 151 -10.50 6.23 9.34
CA LEU A 151 -10.95 6.39 7.96
C LEU A 151 -9.99 5.75 6.95
N LEU A 152 -8.68 5.85 7.16
CA LEU A 152 -7.69 5.23 6.28
C LEU A 152 -7.79 3.70 6.32
N ILE A 153 -7.92 3.11 7.52
CA ILE A 153 -8.12 1.66 7.69
C ILE A 153 -9.44 1.22 7.05
N ALA A 154 -10.52 1.98 7.26
CA ALA A 154 -11.81 1.72 6.63
C ALA A 154 -11.71 1.75 5.10
N SER A 155 -11.05 2.77 4.53
CA SER A 155 -10.83 2.91 3.09
C SER A 155 -10.09 1.70 2.50
N LYS A 156 -9.04 1.20 3.16
CA LYS A 156 -8.32 0.00 2.72
C LYS A 156 -9.21 -1.25 2.72
N LYS A 157 -10.00 -1.45 3.78
CA LYS A 157 -10.96 -2.57 3.85
C LYS A 157 -12.05 -2.47 2.78
N ILE A 158 -12.53 -1.26 2.51
CA ILE A 158 -13.50 -0.99 1.44
C ILE A 158 -12.87 -1.30 0.08
N GLN A 159 -11.65 -0.86 -0.21
CA GLN A 159 -10.99 -1.20 -1.48
C GLN A 159 -10.78 -2.71 -1.67
N ALA A 160 -10.49 -3.44 -0.60
CA ALA A 160 -10.27 -4.88 -0.66
C ALA A 160 -11.55 -5.70 -0.89
N TYR A 161 -12.69 -5.25 -0.35
CA TYR A 161 -13.92 -6.05 -0.29
C TYR A 161 -15.15 -5.41 -0.96
N TRP A 162 -15.12 -4.11 -1.26
CA TRP A 162 -16.27 -3.32 -1.70
C TRP A 162 -15.98 -2.60 -3.02
N GLY A 163 -16.30 -3.25 -4.14
CA GLY A 163 -16.15 -2.70 -5.48
C GLY A 163 -17.46 -2.70 -6.25
N ARG A 164 -18.25 -1.61 -6.18
CA ARG A 164 -19.51 -1.49 -6.94
C ARG A 164 -19.64 -0.20 -7.74
N GLY A 165 -20.15 -0.36 -8.97
CA GLY A 165 -20.85 0.68 -9.71
C GLY A 165 -22.31 0.83 -9.25
N ARG A 166 -22.89 2.01 -9.47
CA ARG A 166 -24.27 2.33 -9.11
C ARG A 166 -25.27 1.35 -9.76
N GLY A 167 -26.33 0.97 -9.04
CA GLY A 167 -27.54 0.33 -9.61
C GLY A 167 -27.74 -1.16 -9.34
N GLY A 168 -26.77 -1.89 -8.78
CA GLY A 168 -26.92 -3.33 -8.49
C GLY A 168 -27.61 -3.64 -7.15
N LEU A 169 -28.27 -4.81 -7.05
CA LEU A 169 -28.85 -5.34 -5.80
C LEU A 169 -27.75 -5.79 -4.83
N THR A 170 -27.66 -5.20 -3.63
CA THR A 170 -26.64 -5.56 -2.62
C THR A 170 -27.07 -6.83 -1.89
N ALA A 171 -26.26 -7.90 -1.96
CA ALA A 171 -26.56 -9.18 -1.30
C ALA A 171 -26.49 -9.06 0.23
N ALA A 172 -27.15 -9.97 0.96
CA ALA A 172 -27.16 -9.93 2.43
C ALA A 172 -25.74 -10.01 3.04
N ALA A 173 -24.86 -10.85 2.48
CA ALA A 173 -23.46 -10.95 2.92
C ALA A 173 -22.71 -9.61 2.78
N ASP A 174 -22.88 -8.94 1.62
CA ASP A 174 -22.28 -7.63 1.37
C ASP A 174 -22.79 -6.57 2.37
N ARG A 175 -24.11 -6.56 2.64
CA ARG A 175 -24.72 -5.64 3.62
C ARG A 175 -24.13 -5.85 5.02
N ARG A 176 -23.96 -7.10 5.43
CA ARG A 176 -23.33 -7.45 6.71
C ARG A 176 -21.90 -6.96 6.77
N LYS A 177 -21.13 -7.15 5.71
CA LYS A 177 -19.73 -6.71 5.66
C LYS A 177 -19.58 -5.19 5.72
N ALA A 178 -20.47 -4.46 5.05
CA ALA A 178 -20.52 -3.00 5.13
C ALA A 178 -20.81 -2.51 6.56
N LEU A 179 -21.71 -3.21 7.28
CA LEU A 179 -22.01 -2.90 8.68
C LEU A 179 -20.81 -3.21 9.60
N GLU A 180 -20.12 -4.33 9.40
CA GLU A 180 -18.89 -4.66 10.15
C GLU A 180 -17.80 -3.59 9.98
N ILE A 181 -17.60 -3.11 8.74
CA ILE A 181 -16.62 -2.05 8.45
C ILE A 181 -17.06 -0.74 9.14
N LEU A 182 -18.35 -0.42 9.10
CA LEU A 182 -18.90 0.75 9.79
C LEU A 182 -18.67 0.68 11.31
N ASP A 183 -19.01 -0.44 11.94
CA ASP A 183 -18.85 -0.63 13.38
C ASP A 183 -17.39 -0.59 13.81
N ALA A 184 -16.49 -1.26 13.07
CA ALA A 184 -15.06 -1.24 13.36
C ALA A 184 -14.46 0.17 13.22
N ALA A 185 -14.88 0.94 12.21
CA ALA A 185 -14.38 2.31 12.01
C ALA A 185 -14.92 3.27 13.08
N MET A 186 -16.18 3.14 13.48
CA MET A 186 -16.76 3.93 14.57
C MET A 186 -16.10 3.62 15.92
N ALA A 187 -15.84 2.33 16.21
CA ALA A 187 -15.12 1.92 17.41
C ALA A 187 -13.70 2.50 17.47
N ALA A 188 -13.07 2.68 16.30
CA ALA A 188 -11.76 3.33 16.16
C ALA A 188 -11.82 4.88 16.18
N GLY A 189 -13.01 5.49 16.32
CA GLY A 189 -13.19 6.93 16.47
C GLY A 189 -13.64 7.69 15.21
N ALA A 190 -13.93 7.01 14.10
CA ALA A 190 -14.45 7.66 12.89
C ALA A 190 -15.93 8.04 13.02
N ARG A 191 -16.32 9.18 12.42
CA ARG A 191 -17.73 9.54 12.27
C ARG A 191 -18.44 8.64 11.25
N ALA A 192 -19.62 8.14 11.60
CA ALA A 192 -20.43 7.26 10.76
C ALA A 192 -20.74 7.83 9.36
N ARG A 193 -20.90 9.16 9.25
CA ARG A 193 -21.18 9.86 7.99
C ARG A 193 -20.03 9.75 7.00
N GLU A 194 -18.80 9.90 7.48
CA GLU A 194 -17.59 9.83 6.65
C GLU A 194 -17.37 8.40 6.14
N VAL A 195 -17.57 7.40 7.00
CA VAL A 195 -17.47 5.99 6.61
C VAL A 195 -18.57 5.60 5.60
N ALA A 196 -19.78 6.12 5.78
CA ALA A 196 -20.88 5.92 4.83
C ALA A 196 -20.58 6.54 3.45
N ALA A 197 -19.95 7.71 3.42
CA ALA A 197 -19.49 8.35 2.19
C ALA A 197 -18.43 7.50 1.48
N LEU A 198 -17.46 6.94 2.21
CA LEU A 198 -16.47 6.01 1.66
C LEU A 198 -17.11 4.75 1.05
N LEU A 199 -18.16 4.22 1.67
CA LEU A 199 -18.93 3.08 1.15
C LEU A 199 -19.81 3.45 -0.06
N SER A 200 -19.98 4.74 -0.38
CA SER A 200 -20.94 5.22 -1.38
C SER A 200 -22.38 4.78 -1.09
N VAL A 201 -22.74 4.63 0.19
CA VAL A 201 -24.08 4.24 0.66
C VAL A 201 -24.57 5.30 1.64
N GLY A 202 -25.79 5.79 1.46
CA GLY A 202 -26.38 6.75 2.40
C GLY A 202 -26.50 6.18 3.82
N LEU A 203 -26.21 7.00 4.84
CA LEU A 203 -26.26 6.59 6.26
C LEU A 203 -27.62 5.98 6.65
N THR A 204 -28.72 6.52 6.14
CA THR A 204 -30.09 6.01 6.35
C THR A 204 -30.28 4.60 5.79
N THR A 205 -29.56 4.25 4.71
CA THR A 205 -29.58 2.91 4.12
C THR A 205 -28.81 1.92 4.98
N LEU A 206 -27.66 2.31 5.53
CA LEU A 206 -26.91 1.47 6.48
C LEU A 206 -27.72 1.23 7.77
N GLN A 207 -28.37 2.27 8.30
CA GLN A 207 -29.27 2.13 9.44
C GLN A 207 -30.47 1.21 9.15
N ARG A 208 -31.01 1.26 7.93
CA ARG A 208 -32.07 0.33 7.51
C ARG A 208 -31.55 -1.11 7.42
N TRP A 209 -30.36 -1.32 6.83
CA TRP A 209 -29.74 -2.65 6.80
C TRP A 209 -29.50 -3.19 8.20
N ARG A 210 -29.00 -2.35 9.13
CA ARG A 210 -28.81 -2.75 10.53
C ARG A 210 -30.12 -3.26 11.14
N ARG A 211 -31.23 -2.55 10.94
CA ARG A 211 -32.57 -2.98 11.39
C ARG A 211 -33.03 -4.31 10.76
N GLN A 212 -32.62 -4.60 9.53
CA GLN A 212 -32.93 -5.86 8.84
C GLN A 212 -32.14 -7.08 9.37
N PHE A 213 -31.09 -6.85 10.15
CA PHE A 213 -30.29 -7.90 10.81
C PHE A 213 -30.60 -8.04 12.31
N VAL A 214 -31.54 -7.27 12.87
CA VAL A 214 -31.96 -7.40 14.28
C VAL A 214 -33.07 -8.48 14.36
N GLY A 215 -32.95 -9.42 15.31
CA GLY A 215 -33.87 -10.57 15.46
C GLY A 215 -33.59 -11.71 14.48
N ASP A 216 -34.62 -12.47 14.07
CA ASP A 216 -34.54 -13.58 13.08
C ASP A 216 -34.35 -13.12 11.61
N GLY A 217 -33.97 -11.85 11.41
CA GLY A 217 -33.82 -11.24 10.09
C GLY A 217 -32.54 -11.67 9.38
N GLY A 218 -32.66 -12.51 8.35
CA GLY A 218 -31.52 -12.94 7.49
C GLY A 218 -30.91 -11.85 6.59
N GLY A 219 -31.28 -10.57 6.75
CA GLY A 219 -30.78 -9.46 5.93
C GLY A 219 -31.22 -9.46 4.47
N LEU A 220 -32.28 -10.23 4.15
CA LEU A 220 -32.82 -10.36 2.80
C LEU A 220 -33.40 -9.04 2.28
N ASP A 221 -33.39 -8.85 0.96
CA ASP A 221 -33.98 -7.68 0.33
C ASP A 221 -35.50 -7.71 0.40
N GLY A 222 -36.10 -6.87 1.24
CA GLY A 222 -37.56 -6.72 1.38
C GLY A 222 -38.22 -5.88 0.28
N ARG A 223 -37.51 -5.50 -0.80
CA ARG A 223 -38.15 -4.85 -1.96
C ARG A 223 -39.17 -5.81 -2.57
N LYS A 224 -40.46 -5.47 -2.47
CA LYS A 224 -41.60 -6.26 -2.98
C LYS A 224 -41.70 -6.36 -4.52
N GLY A 225 -40.62 -6.03 -5.25
CA GLY A 225 -40.64 -5.86 -6.71
C GLY A 225 -41.55 -4.70 -7.15
N SER A 226 -41.53 -4.38 -8.45
CA SER A 226 -42.54 -3.50 -9.03
C SER A 226 -43.78 -4.32 -9.36
N ARG A 227 -44.95 -3.96 -8.81
CA ARG A 227 -46.24 -4.54 -9.20
C ARG A 227 -46.77 -3.99 -10.52
N ARG A 228 -46.06 -3.05 -11.17
CA ARG A 228 -46.49 -2.50 -12.47
C ARG A 228 -46.33 -3.56 -13.56
N LEU A 229 -47.45 -4.18 -13.94
CA LEU A 229 -47.59 -4.87 -15.21
C LEU A 229 -47.60 -3.78 -16.29
N VAL A 230 -46.51 -3.69 -17.04
CA VAL A 230 -46.42 -2.73 -18.14
C VAL A 230 -47.20 -3.32 -19.32
N SER A 231 -48.07 -2.53 -19.95
CA SER A 231 -49.03 -3.00 -20.97
C SER A 231 -48.40 -3.69 -22.18
N HIS A 232 -47.13 -3.45 -22.46
CA HIS A 232 -46.37 -4.06 -23.57
C HIS A 232 -45.56 -5.30 -23.15
N ARG A 233 -45.75 -5.82 -21.94
CA ARG A 233 -45.15 -7.08 -21.52
C ARG A 233 -45.91 -8.24 -22.18
N LEU A 234 -45.18 -9.17 -22.79
CA LEU A 234 -45.78 -10.39 -23.33
C LEU A 234 -46.57 -11.12 -22.25
N SER A 235 -47.81 -11.51 -22.58
CA SER A 235 -48.63 -12.36 -21.74
C SER A 235 -48.01 -13.75 -21.63
N ASP A 236 -48.40 -14.52 -20.62
CA ASP A 236 -47.91 -15.89 -20.47
C ASP A 236 -48.40 -16.79 -21.62
N GLU A 237 -49.57 -16.49 -22.20
CA GLU A 237 -50.07 -17.15 -23.41
C GLU A 237 -49.20 -16.88 -24.63
N GLU A 238 -48.79 -15.62 -24.85
CA GLU A 238 -47.89 -15.26 -25.97
C GLU A 238 -46.51 -15.92 -25.81
N ARG A 239 -46.00 -16.00 -24.57
CA ARG A 239 -44.74 -16.69 -24.28
C ARG A 239 -44.85 -18.19 -24.52
N GLN A 240 -45.96 -18.82 -24.13
CA GLN A 240 -46.21 -20.23 -24.42
C GLN A 240 -46.35 -20.48 -25.92
N ARG A 241 -47.02 -19.59 -26.64
CA ARG A 241 -47.13 -19.67 -28.11
C ARG A 241 -45.75 -19.64 -28.78
N ILE A 242 -44.85 -18.75 -28.35
CA ILE A 242 -43.47 -18.71 -28.82
C ILE A 242 -42.75 -20.05 -28.58
N LEU A 243 -42.86 -20.62 -27.37
CA LEU A 243 -42.22 -21.90 -27.03
C LEU A 243 -42.75 -23.05 -27.87
N LEU A 244 -44.07 -23.15 -28.01
CA LEU A 244 -44.70 -24.20 -28.81
C LEU A 244 -44.25 -24.09 -30.26
N THR A 245 -44.28 -22.89 -30.85
CA THR A 245 -43.83 -22.69 -32.23
C THR A 245 -42.36 -23.05 -32.40
N CYS A 246 -41.46 -22.65 -31.51
CA CYS A 246 -40.04 -23.04 -31.62
C CYS A 246 -39.78 -24.54 -31.48
N ASN A 247 -40.65 -25.27 -30.79
CA ASN A 247 -40.50 -26.71 -30.53
C ASN A 247 -41.30 -27.59 -31.51
N GLN A 248 -42.06 -27.02 -32.44
CA GLN A 248 -42.68 -27.77 -33.54
C GLN A 248 -41.61 -28.42 -34.41
N SER A 249 -41.89 -29.61 -34.94
CA SER A 249 -40.95 -30.40 -35.75
C SER A 249 -40.34 -29.62 -36.92
N GLU A 250 -41.12 -28.75 -37.55
CA GLU A 250 -40.70 -27.86 -38.64
C GLU A 250 -39.66 -26.82 -38.20
N PHE A 251 -39.78 -26.28 -36.99
CA PHE A 251 -38.93 -25.19 -36.49
C PHE A 251 -37.85 -25.68 -35.51
N ALA A 252 -37.92 -26.93 -35.07
CA ALA A 252 -37.05 -27.50 -34.04
C ALA A 252 -35.56 -27.44 -34.40
N ALA A 253 -35.19 -27.43 -35.69
CA ALA A 253 -33.81 -27.31 -36.14
C ALA A 253 -33.37 -25.87 -36.44
N LEU A 254 -34.29 -24.90 -36.47
CA LEU A 254 -34.03 -23.54 -36.95
C LEU A 254 -33.82 -22.55 -35.78
N PRO A 255 -32.96 -21.53 -35.95
CA PRO A 255 -32.85 -20.44 -34.98
C PRO A 255 -34.03 -19.46 -35.09
N PRO A 256 -34.37 -18.71 -34.03
CA PRO A 256 -35.41 -17.68 -34.07
C PRO A 256 -35.26 -16.66 -35.22
N GLY A 257 -34.02 -16.33 -35.62
CA GLY A 257 -33.76 -15.46 -36.77
C GLY A 257 -34.18 -16.03 -38.13
N GLN A 258 -34.49 -17.32 -38.22
CA GLN A 258 -35.12 -17.95 -39.39
C GLN A 258 -36.60 -18.25 -39.17
N ILE A 259 -36.97 -18.64 -37.95
CA ILE A 259 -38.38 -18.94 -37.59
C ILE A 259 -39.26 -17.70 -37.77
N VAL A 260 -38.82 -16.53 -37.27
CA VAL A 260 -39.64 -15.30 -37.32
C VAL A 260 -39.92 -14.85 -38.77
N PRO A 261 -38.93 -14.80 -39.69
CA PRO A 261 -39.20 -14.57 -41.11
C PRO A 261 -40.14 -15.59 -41.75
N ILE A 262 -39.95 -16.90 -41.51
CA ILE A 262 -40.84 -17.94 -42.09
C ILE A 262 -42.29 -17.77 -41.62
N LEU A 263 -42.50 -17.40 -40.35
CA LEU A 263 -43.83 -17.08 -39.84
C LEU A 263 -44.39 -15.80 -40.48
N ALA A 264 -43.55 -14.78 -40.69
CA ALA A 264 -43.95 -13.55 -41.34
C ALA A 264 -44.36 -13.77 -42.81
N ASP A 265 -43.64 -14.63 -43.54
CA ASP A 265 -43.99 -15.04 -44.91
C ASP A 265 -45.36 -15.75 -44.97
N ARG A 266 -45.77 -16.39 -43.87
CA ARG A 266 -47.09 -17.01 -43.69
C ARG A 266 -48.16 -16.04 -43.17
N GLY A 267 -47.83 -14.76 -43.00
CA GLY A 267 -48.73 -13.75 -42.44
C GLY A 267 -48.96 -13.87 -40.93
N ILE A 268 -48.12 -14.63 -40.21
CA ILE A 268 -48.27 -14.87 -38.77
C ILE A 268 -47.21 -14.06 -38.01
N TYR A 269 -47.67 -13.16 -37.12
CA TYR A 269 -46.79 -12.42 -36.22
C TYR A 269 -47.07 -12.79 -34.76
N ILE A 270 -46.06 -13.34 -34.08
CA ILE A 270 -46.11 -13.68 -32.64
C ILE A 270 -45.23 -12.72 -31.82
N GLY A 271 -44.11 -12.26 -32.39
CA GLY A 271 -43.22 -11.29 -31.74
C GLY A 271 -41.87 -11.17 -32.44
N SER A 272 -41.11 -10.13 -32.09
CA SER A 272 -39.74 -9.93 -32.59
C SER A 272 -38.78 -11.08 -32.26
N GLU A 273 -37.73 -11.25 -33.07
CA GLU A 273 -36.64 -12.21 -32.82
C GLU A 273 -36.05 -12.10 -31.41
N ARG A 274 -35.85 -10.87 -30.92
CA ARG A 274 -35.33 -10.62 -29.57
C ARG A 274 -36.28 -11.12 -28.48
N SER A 275 -37.58 -11.08 -28.73
CA SER A 275 -38.59 -11.62 -27.82
C SER A 275 -38.60 -13.14 -27.81
N PHE A 276 -38.44 -13.77 -28.98
CA PHE A 276 -38.24 -15.22 -29.07
C PHE A 276 -37.00 -15.68 -28.30
N TYR A 277 -35.84 -15.04 -28.53
CA TYR A 277 -34.61 -15.34 -27.80
C TYR A 277 -34.77 -15.13 -26.29
N ARG A 278 -35.44 -14.06 -25.85
CA ARG A 278 -35.68 -13.81 -24.42
C ARG A 278 -36.50 -14.93 -23.79
N VAL A 279 -37.61 -15.33 -24.42
CA VAL A 279 -38.46 -16.41 -23.92
C VAL A 279 -37.72 -17.75 -23.90
N LEU A 280 -37.00 -18.09 -24.97
CA LEU A 280 -36.18 -19.30 -25.01
C LEU A 280 -35.07 -19.29 -23.95
N HIS A 281 -34.48 -18.13 -23.65
CA HIS A 281 -33.46 -18.01 -22.62
C HIS A 281 -34.06 -18.16 -21.21
N ASP A 282 -35.23 -17.58 -20.95
CA ASP A 282 -35.95 -17.70 -19.69
C ASP A 282 -36.33 -19.17 -19.40
N HIS A 283 -36.59 -19.96 -20.45
CA HIS A 283 -36.95 -21.38 -20.36
C HIS A 283 -35.78 -22.34 -20.63
N GLY A 284 -34.53 -21.85 -20.72
CA GLY A 284 -33.35 -22.70 -20.92
C GLY A 284 -33.32 -23.46 -22.25
N GLN A 285 -34.00 -22.98 -23.30
CA GLN A 285 -34.02 -23.60 -24.63
C GLN A 285 -33.12 -22.87 -25.65
N ALA A 286 -32.53 -21.73 -25.28
CA ALA A 286 -31.58 -20.96 -26.08
C ALA A 286 -30.12 -21.45 -25.97
N HIS A 287 -29.91 -22.77 -25.88
CA HIS A 287 -28.57 -23.33 -25.84
C HIS A 287 -27.91 -23.34 -27.21
N ARG A 288 -26.57 -23.33 -27.22
CA ARG A 288 -25.79 -23.45 -28.46
C ARG A 288 -26.05 -24.81 -29.11
N ARG A 289 -26.45 -24.80 -30.37
CA ARG A 289 -26.67 -25.99 -31.19
C ARG A 289 -25.50 -26.12 -32.20
N GLY A 290 -24.92 -27.31 -32.33
CA GLY A 290 -23.87 -27.62 -33.33
C GLY A 290 -22.52 -28.10 -32.78
N ARG A 291 -21.64 -28.57 -33.68
CA ARG A 291 -20.34 -29.20 -33.36
C ARG A 291 -19.20 -28.22 -33.02
N ALA A 292 -19.42 -26.91 -33.16
CA ALA A 292 -18.38 -25.92 -32.94
C ALA A 292 -18.04 -25.81 -31.44
N ARG A 293 -16.76 -25.97 -31.09
CA ARG A 293 -16.29 -25.93 -29.69
C ARG A 293 -16.67 -24.60 -29.02
N PRO A 294 -17.04 -24.61 -27.72
CA PRO A 294 -17.24 -23.39 -26.94
C PRO A 294 -16.01 -22.47 -27.09
N PRO A 295 -16.20 -21.15 -27.21
CA PRO A 295 -15.09 -20.22 -27.14
C PRO A 295 -14.36 -20.47 -25.82
N GLN A 296 -13.08 -20.82 -25.91
CA GLN A 296 -12.23 -20.94 -24.73
C GLN A 296 -12.09 -19.55 -24.09
N GLY A 297 -12.03 -19.50 -22.77
CA GLY A 297 -11.81 -18.26 -22.03
C GLY A 297 -10.57 -17.50 -22.54
N PRO A 298 -10.54 -16.17 -22.42
CA PRO A 298 -9.44 -15.36 -22.94
C PRO A 298 -8.12 -15.81 -22.31
N ARG A 299 -7.17 -16.24 -23.14
CA ARG A 299 -5.80 -16.55 -22.68
C ARG A 299 -5.16 -15.29 -22.06
N PRO A 300 -4.35 -15.43 -21.00
CA PRO A 300 -3.67 -14.31 -20.39
C PRO A 300 -2.82 -13.57 -21.43
N VAL A 301 -2.84 -12.24 -21.38
CA VAL A 301 -2.04 -11.38 -22.26
C VAL A 301 -0.56 -11.57 -21.92
N PRO A 302 0.32 -11.93 -22.88
CA PRO A 302 1.74 -12.04 -22.61
C PRO A 302 2.30 -10.65 -22.29
N ARG A 303 2.70 -10.43 -21.03
CA ARG A 303 3.30 -9.17 -20.56
C ARG A 303 4.79 -9.40 -20.38
N LEU A 304 5.60 -8.86 -21.29
CA LEU A 304 7.05 -9.03 -21.24
C LEU A 304 7.71 -7.68 -21.01
N GLU A 305 8.61 -7.65 -20.04
CA GLU A 305 9.33 -6.47 -19.62
C GLU A 305 10.81 -6.58 -20.02
N ALA A 306 11.33 -5.55 -20.69
CA ALA A 306 12.75 -5.42 -20.99
C ALA A 306 13.31 -4.10 -20.42
N ARG A 307 14.34 -4.22 -19.59
CA ARG A 307 15.10 -3.12 -18.95
C ARG A 307 16.49 -2.94 -19.54
N GLY A 308 16.98 -3.94 -20.27
CA GLY A 308 18.30 -3.95 -20.91
C GLY A 308 18.31 -4.75 -22.20
N PRO A 309 19.45 -4.76 -22.91
CA PRO A 309 19.62 -5.55 -24.13
C PRO A 309 19.59 -7.04 -23.80
N ASN A 310 19.14 -7.85 -24.77
CA ASN A 310 19.18 -9.31 -24.71
C ASN A 310 18.37 -9.93 -23.56
N GLN A 311 17.29 -9.25 -23.15
CA GLN A 311 16.31 -9.77 -22.20
C GLN A 311 15.06 -10.30 -22.89
N VAL A 312 14.59 -9.60 -23.92
CA VAL A 312 13.43 -10.01 -24.72
C VAL A 312 13.74 -9.77 -26.18
N TRP A 313 13.75 -10.85 -26.96
CA TRP A 313 13.76 -10.80 -28.41
C TRP A 313 12.36 -11.06 -28.94
N SER A 314 12.00 -10.33 -29.98
CA SER A 314 10.77 -10.54 -30.75
C SER A 314 11.22 -10.95 -32.15
N TRP A 315 10.57 -11.95 -32.73
CA TRP A 315 10.90 -12.39 -34.08
C TRP A 315 9.66 -12.71 -34.87
N ASP A 316 9.78 -12.63 -36.19
CA ASP A 316 8.71 -12.94 -37.12
C ASP A 316 9.29 -13.19 -38.52
N ILE A 317 8.44 -13.71 -39.42
CA ILE A 317 8.78 -14.11 -40.78
C ILE A 317 7.92 -13.29 -41.75
N THR A 318 8.54 -12.73 -42.79
CA THR A 318 7.80 -12.05 -43.86
C THR A 318 8.19 -12.59 -45.23
N TYR A 319 7.24 -12.54 -46.17
CA TYR A 319 7.46 -12.97 -47.53
C TYR A 319 8.15 -11.87 -48.36
N LEU A 320 9.15 -12.26 -49.13
CA LEU A 320 9.79 -11.46 -50.15
C LEU A 320 9.38 -11.96 -51.54
N PRO A 321 8.91 -11.08 -52.43
CA PRO A 321 8.47 -11.48 -53.77
C PRO A 321 9.66 -11.95 -54.62
N THR A 322 9.47 -13.03 -55.36
CA THR A 322 10.45 -13.49 -56.37
C THR A 322 9.96 -13.22 -57.79
N SER A 323 10.87 -13.33 -58.76
CA SER A 323 10.55 -13.19 -60.18
C SER A 323 9.53 -14.22 -60.70
N VAL A 324 9.38 -15.36 -60.00
CA VAL A 324 8.41 -16.41 -60.34
C VAL A 324 7.14 -16.23 -59.50
N ARG A 325 6.01 -16.04 -60.18
CA ARG A 325 4.72 -15.82 -59.51
C ARG A 325 4.33 -17.04 -58.68
N GLY A 326 4.03 -16.82 -57.40
CA GLY A 326 3.65 -17.88 -56.46
C GLY A 326 4.81 -18.49 -55.67
N VAL A 327 6.06 -18.19 -56.07
CA VAL A 327 7.27 -18.55 -55.31
C VAL A 327 7.70 -17.35 -54.46
N TRP A 328 7.94 -17.60 -53.18
CA TRP A 328 8.30 -16.58 -52.20
C TRP A 328 9.56 -16.98 -51.47
N LEU A 329 10.40 -15.99 -51.15
CA LEU A 329 11.46 -16.15 -50.17
C LEU A 329 10.94 -15.73 -48.80
N TYR A 330 11.49 -16.32 -47.76
CA TYR A 330 11.08 -16.14 -46.37
C TYR A 330 12.18 -15.40 -45.63
N LEU A 331 11.93 -14.14 -45.28
CA LEU A 331 12.84 -13.32 -44.50
C LEU A 331 12.50 -13.46 -43.02
N TYR A 332 13.42 -14.07 -42.28
CA TYR A 332 13.39 -14.19 -40.84
C TYR A 332 14.10 -12.99 -40.21
N LEU A 333 13.45 -12.32 -39.26
CA LEU A 333 14.08 -11.23 -38.50
C LEU A 333 13.89 -11.44 -37.01
N VAL A 334 14.97 -11.30 -36.25
CA VAL A 334 14.98 -11.28 -34.79
C VAL A 334 15.42 -9.89 -34.32
N ILE A 335 14.56 -9.23 -33.54
CA ILE A 335 14.79 -7.88 -33.00
C ILE A 335 14.85 -7.92 -31.47
N ASP A 336 15.85 -7.24 -30.91
CA ASP A 336 15.88 -6.95 -29.49
C ASP A 336 14.88 -5.84 -29.15
N VAL A 337 13.93 -6.16 -28.28
CA VAL A 337 12.78 -5.29 -27.94
C VAL A 337 13.24 -3.97 -27.31
N TRP A 338 14.25 -4.03 -26.46
CA TRP A 338 14.72 -2.86 -25.69
C TRP A 338 15.52 -1.86 -26.53
N SER A 339 16.46 -2.36 -27.33
CA SER A 339 17.35 -1.54 -28.15
C SER A 339 16.84 -1.28 -29.56
N ARG A 340 15.86 -2.07 -30.02
CA ARG A 340 15.40 -2.14 -31.42
C ARG A 340 16.42 -2.73 -32.38
N LYS A 341 17.54 -3.28 -31.92
CA LYS A 341 18.59 -3.83 -32.79
C LYS A 341 18.10 -5.12 -33.44
N VAL A 342 18.32 -5.28 -34.74
CA VAL A 342 18.18 -6.58 -35.40
C VAL A 342 19.37 -7.44 -35.00
N VAL A 343 19.11 -8.43 -34.14
CA VAL A 343 20.12 -9.31 -33.55
C VAL A 343 20.39 -10.55 -34.39
N ALA A 344 19.48 -10.91 -35.31
CA ALA A 344 19.73 -11.92 -36.32
C ALA A 344 18.74 -11.80 -37.47
N TRP A 345 19.13 -12.31 -38.62
CA TRP A 345 18.27 -12.41 -39.80
C TRP A 345 18.70 -13.60 -40.67
N ASP A 346 17.77 -14.12 -41.46
CA ASP A 346 18.05 -15.09 -42.53
C ASP A 346 17.05 -14.96 -43.68
N VAL A 347 17.43 -15.44 -44.86
CA VAL A 347 16.51 -15.58 -46.00
C VAL A 347 16.55 -17.01 -46.48
N ALA A 348 15.38 -17.66 -46.59
CA ALA A 348 15.26 -19.04 -47.04
C ALA A 348 14.20 -19.20 -48.14
N GLU A 349 14.30 -20.28 -48.91
CA GLU A 349 13.30 -20.65 -49.92
C GLU A 349 12.07 -21.35 -49.35
N ARG A 350 12.17 -21.87 -48.12
CA ARG A 350 11.11 -22.61 -47.43
C ARG A 350 11.02 -22.18 -45.97
N GLU A 351 9.79 -22.23 -45.44
CA GLU A 351 9.55 -22.01 -44.01
C GLU A 351 9.83 -23.30 -43.22
N GLU A 352 11.03 -23.45 -42.67
CA GLU A 352 11.41 -24.63 -41.89
C GLU A 352 11.82 -24.28 -40.45
N ALA A 353 11.55 -25.20 -39.52
CA ALA A 353 11.88 -25.05 -38.11
C ALA A 353 13.38 -25.08 -37.84
N GLN A 354 14.14 -25.84 -38.65
CA GLN A 354 15.59 -25.95 -38.52
C GLN A 354 16.28 -24.60 -38.79
N ILE A 355 15.83 -23.88 -39.82
CA ILE A 355 16.33 -22.54 -40.15
C ILE A 355 16.13 -21.58 -38.96
N ALA A 356 14.96 -21.62 -38.32
CA ALA A 356 14.70 -20.82 -37.12
C ALA A 356 15.63 -21.20 -35.95
N ALA A 357 15.85 -22.50 -35.74
CA ALA A 357 16.74 -23.01 -34.68
C ALA A 357 18.21 -22.57 -34.91
N ASP A 358 18.70 -22.66 -36.14
CA ASP A 358 20.05 -22.25 -36.52
C ASP A 358 20.23 -20.73 -36.44
N LEU A 359 19.20 -19.99 -36.84
CA LEU A 359 19.14 -18.53 -36.73
C LEU A 359 19.29 -18.09 -35.28
N VAL A 360 18.47 -18.63 -34.37
CA VAL A 360 18.53 -18.28 -32.94
C VAL A 360 19.84 -18.73 -32.32
N SER A 361 20.39 -19.88 -32.73
CA SER A 361 21.70 -20.36 -32.27
C SER A 361 22.82 -19.39 -32.61
N ARG A 362 22.89 -18.93 -33.86
CA ARG A 362 23.88 -17.93 -34.30
C ARG A 362 23.67 -16.60 -33.59
N ALA A 363 22.42 -16.18 -33.39
CA ALA A 363 22.09 -14.99 -32.63
C ALA A 363 22.62 -15.07 -31.20
N CYS A 364 22.37 -16.20 -30.52
CA CYS A 364 22.80 -16.45 -29.16
C CYS A 364 24.33 -16.42 -29.05
N LEU A 365 25.03 -17.07 -29.97
CA LEU A 365 26.50 -17.06 -30.00
C LEU A 365 27.05 -15.62 -30.16
N ARG A 366 26.50 -14.87 -31.13
CA ARG A 366 26.94 -13.50 -31.42
C ARG A 366 26.69 -12.54 -30.26
N GLU A 367 25.55 -12.68 -29.58
CA GLU A 367 25.13 -11.85 -28.46
C GLU A 367 25.61 -12.38 -27.10
N ARG A 368 26.44 -13.44 -27.10
CA ARG A 368 27.00 -14.10 -25.92
C ARG A 368 25.92 -14.53 -24.92
N ILE A 369 24.86 -15.14 -25.44
CA ILE A 369 23.79 -15.76 -24.66
C ILE A 369 24.22 -17.19 -24.33
N SER A 370 24.19 -17.54 -23.05
CA SER A 370 24.53 -18.87 -22.57
C SER A 370 23.51 -19.34 -21.52
N LYS A 371 23.42 -20.65 -21.37
CA LYS A 371 22.68 -21.30 -20.30
C LYS A 371 23.33 -20.92 -18.96
N GLY A 372 22.54 -20.49 -17.98
CA GLY A 372 23.01 -20.08 -16.65
C GLY A 372 23.10 -18.57 -16.41
N ARG A 373 22.68 -17.73 -17.36
CA ARG A 373 22.53 -16.29 -17.10
C ARG A 373 21.50 -16.04 -15.99
N PRO A 374 21.73 -15.07 -15.08
CA PRO A 374 20.78 -14.76 -13.99
C PRO A 374 19.38 -14.42 -14.49
N GLN A 375 19.30 -13.78 -15.66
CA GLN A 375 18.06 -13.55 -16.38
C GLN A 375 18.11 -14.28 -17.71
N PRO A 376 17.23 -15.29 -17.92
CA PRO A 376 17.15 -15.97 -19.21
C PRO A 376 16.57 -15.03 -20.27
N LEU A 377 17.06 -15.19 -21.50
CA LEU A 377 16.51 -14.51 -22.66
C LEU A 377 15.11 -15.06 -22.96
N ILE A 378 14.16 -14.18 -23.26
CA ILE A 378 12.83 -14.57 -23.73
C ILE A 378 12.74 -14.34 -25.23
N LEU A 379 12.42 -15.38 -26.00
CA LEU A 379 12.10 -15.29 -27.42
C LEU A 379 10.58 -15.27 -27.59
N HIS A 380 10.05 -14.11 -27.98
CA HIS A 380 8.62 -13.87 -28.22
C HIS A 380 8.29 -13.98 -29.72
N ALA A 381 7.30 -14.81 -30.04
CA ALA A 381 6.90 -15.16 -31.41
C ALA A 381 5.39 -15.08 -31.59
N ASP A 382 4.95 -15.06 -32.84
CA ASP A 382 3.56 -15.36 -33.18
C ASP A 382 3.27 -16.88 -33.15
N ASN A 383 2.01 -17.26 -33.43
CA ASN A 383 1.59 -18.67 -33.41
C ASN A 383 1.84 -19.40 -34.75
N GLY A 384 2.84 -18.97 -35.54
CA GLY A 384 3.22 -19.58 -36.81
C GLY A 384 3.62 -21.06 -36.66
N ASN A 385 3.63 -21.81 -37.76
CA ASN A 385 3.97 -23.23 -37.72
C ASN A 385 5.44 -23.46 -37.38
N ALA A 386 6.37 -22.72 -38.01
CA ALA A 386 7.79 -22.79 -37.65
C ALA A 386 8.05 -22.38 -36.19
N MET A 387 7.26 -21.45 -35.65
CA MET A 387 7.40 -20.94 -34.28
C MET A 387 6.97 -21.96 -33.22
N ARG A 388 6.04 -22.87 -33.56
CA ARG A 388 5.52 -23.90 -32.65
C ARG A 388 6.23 -25.25 -32.77
N ALA A 389 7.13 -25.42 -33.74
CA ALA A 389 7.79 -26.69 -34.00
C ALA A 389 8.64 -27.18 -32.83
N ALA A 390 8.62 -28.49 -32.58
CA ALA A 390 9.38 -29.14 -31.51
C ALA A 390 10.90 -29.00 -31.68
N THR A 391 11.39 -29.00 -32.93
CA THR A 391 12.82 -28.79 -33.24
C THR A 391 13.34 -27.47 -32.69
N LEU A 392 12.57 -26.38 -32.87
CA LEU A 392 12.93 -25.08 -32.32
C LEU A 392 12.86 -25.09 -30.78
N GLU A 393 11.83 -25.72 -30.22
CA GLU A 393 11.66 -25.82 -28.76
C GLU A 393 12.85 -26.52 -28.09
N SER A 394 13.25 -27.69 -28.59
CA SER A 394 14.41 -28.43 -28.09
C SER A 394 15.68 -27.57 -28.15
N ARG A 395 15.90 -26.84 -29.26
CA ARG A 395 17.07 -25.98 -29.39
C ARG A 395 17.06 -24.79 -28.43
N LEU A 396 15.90 -24.20 -28.16
CA LEU A 396 15.76 -23.11 -27.19
C LEU A 396 16.09 -23.59 -25.77
N GLU A 397 15.66 -24.80 -25.40
CA GLU A 397 15.97 -25.41 -24.10
C GLU A 397 17.48 -25.66 -23.90
N GLU A 398 18.17 -26.14 -24.95
CA GLU A 398 19.62 -26.30 -24.95
C GLU A 398 20.34 -24.97 -24.71
N LEU A 399 19.87 -23.90 -25.35
CA LEU A 399 20.45 -22.55 -25.22
C LEU A 399 20.05 -21.84 -23.92
N GLY A 400 19.07 -22.37 -23.17
CA GLY A 400 18.51 -21.73 -21.97
C GLY A 400 17.64 -20.51 -22.28
N VAL A 401 17.00 -20.48 -23.45
CA VAL A 401 16.10 -19.41 -23.92
C VAL A 401 14.66 -19.79 -23.63
N LEU A 402 13.90 -18.90 -23.00
CA LEU A 402 12.49 -19.09 -22.71
C LEU A 402 11.63 -18.70 -23.91
N ARG A 403 10.61 -19.50 -24.22
CA ARG A 403 9.67 -19.24 -25.32
C ARG A 403 8.43 -18.49 -24.82
N SER A 404 7.96 -17.53 -25.61
CA SER A 404 6.70 -16.81 -25.38
C SER A 404 5.94 -16.63 -26.69
N PHE A 405 4.60 -16.66 -26.61
CA PHE A 405 3.72 -16.54 -27.78
C PHE A 405 2.70 -15.41 -27.65
N SER A 406 2.33 -14.81 -28.77
CA SER A 406 1.14 -13.96 -28.89
C SER A 406 -0.15 -14.74 -28.59
N ARG A 407 -1.24 -14.04 -28.26
CA ARG A 407 -2.55 -14.69 -28.17
C ARG A 407 -3.01 -15.13 -29.56
N PRO A 408 -3.69 -16.29 -29.68
CA PRO A 408 -4.25 -16.72 -30.96
C PRO A 408 -5.13 -15.63 -31.57
N ARG A 409 -4.87 -15.29 -32.84
CA ARG A 409 -5.61 -14.29 -33.63
C ARG A 409 -5.52 -12.86 -33.09
N VAL A 410 -4.42 -12.50 -32.41
CA VAL A 410 -4.14 -11.12 -31.98
C VAL A 410 -2.77 -10.68 -32.49
N SER A 411 -2.73 -10.07 -33.68
CA SER A 411 -1.49 -9.55 -34.28
C SER A 411 -0.82 -8.46 -33.44
N ASN A 412 -1.61 -7.70 -32.67
CA ASN A 412 -1.12 -6.60 -31.82
C ASN A 412 -0.20 -7.04 -30.67
N ASP A 413 -0.08 -8.34 -30.40
CA ASP A 413 0.79 -8.87 -29.35
C ASP A 413 2.27 -8.98 -29.80
N ASN A 414 2.59 -8.82 -31.10
CA ASN A 414 3.97 -8.78 -31.63
C ASN A 414 4.36 -7.44 -32.33
N PRO A 415 4.14 -6.27 -31.69
CA PRO A 415 4.19 -4.97 -32.37
C PRO A 415 5.62 -4.54 -32.81
N TYR A 416 6.65 -5.19 -32.28
CA TYR A 416 8.06 -4.85 -32.56
C TYR A 416 8.49 -5.38 -33.92
N SER A 417 8.22 -6.66 -34.20
CA SER A 417 8.42 -7.26 -35.52
C SER A 417 7.55 -6.59 -36.58
N GLU A 418 6.28 -6.30 -36.28
CA GLU A 418 5.38 -5.63 -37.23
C GLU A 418 5.91 -4.23 -37.63
N SER A 419 6.33 -3.43 -36.64
CA SER A 419 6.93 -2.12 -36.91
C SER A 419 8.25 -2.22 -37.68
N LEU A 420 9.04 -3.26 -37.43
CA LEU A 420 10.27 -3.53 -38.18
C LEU A 420 9.94 -3.83 -39.64
N PHE A 421 9.00 -4.75 -39.92
CA PHE A 421 8.61 -5.07 -41.30
C PHE A 421 7.99 -3.90 -42.04
N ARG A 422 7.27 -3.03 -41.34
CA ARG A 422 6.84 -1.76 -41.94
C ARG A 422 8.06 -0.93 -42.37
N THR A 423 9.08 -0.82 -41.53
CA THR A 423 10.33 -0.11 -41.87
C THR A 423 11.05 -0.75 -43.05
N VAL A 424 11.06 -2.08 -43.11
CA VAL A 424 11.61 -2.87 -44.22
C VAL A 424 10.91 -2.49 -45.54
N LYS A 425 9.57 -2.52 -45.58
CA LYS A 425 8.78 -2.34 -46.81
C LYS A 425 8.62 -0.90 -47.28
N TYR A 426 8.69 0.08 -46.37
CA TYR A 426 8.50 1.50 -46.71
C TYR A 426 9.78 2.21 -47.21
N ARG A 427 10.95 1.59 -47.06
CA ARG A 427 12.22 2.22 -47.46
C ARG A 427 12.28 2.38 -48.99
N PRO A 428 12.75 3.51 -49.53
CA PRO A 428 12.93 3.69 -50.98
C PRO A 428 13.84 2.64 -51.63
N ASP A 429 14.82 2.14 -50.87
CA ASP A 429 15.74 1.08 -51.29
C ASP A 429 15.14 -0.33 -51.18
N TYR A 430 13.88 -0.47 -50.74
CA TYR A 430 13.16 -1.72 -50.88
C TYR A 430 12.97 -2.00 -52.38
N PRO A 431 13.34 -3.18 -52.90
CA PRO A 431 13.34 -3.41 -54.33
C PRO A 431 11.95 -3.23 -54.92
N ARG A 432 11.85 -2.37 -55.94
CA ARG A 432 10.60 -2.20 -56.71
C ARG A 432 10.31 -3.40 -57.59
N ARG A 433 11.35 -4.17 -57.94
CA ARG A 433 11.25 -5.42 -58.70
C ARG A 433 11.43 -6.61 -57.75
N PRO A 434 10.79 -7.75 -58.03
CA PRO A 434 11.00 -8.97 -57.25
C PRO A 434 12.46 -9.45 -57.29
N PHE A 435 12.88 -10.17 -56.26
CA PHE A 435 14.22 -10.76 -56.19
C PHE A 435 14.38 -11.88 -57.22
N ARG A 436 15.56 -11.97 -57.84
CA ARG A 436 15.90 -12.99 -58.84
C ARG A 436 16.37 -14.28 -58.19
N SER A 437 17.06 -14.19 -57.05
CA SER A 437 17.57 -15.35 -56.31
C SER A 437 17.62 -15.09 -54.80
N GLN A 438 17.84 -16.16 -54.03
CA GLN A 438 18.05 -16.08 -52.58
C GLN A 438 19.27 -15.23 -52.23
N GLU A 439 20.35 -15.31 -53.01
CA GLU A 439 21.59 -14.56 -52.79
C GLU A 439 21.36 -13.05 -52.93
N GLU A 440 20.58 -12.62 -53.92
CA GLU A 440 20.22 -11.21 -54.09
C GLU A 440 19.42 -10.69 -52.88
N ALA A 441 18.47 -11.49 -52.40
CA ALA A 441 17.69 -11.17 -51.20
C ALA A 441 18.57 -11.13 -49.94
N CYS A 442 19.51 -12.07 -49.79
CA CYS A 442 20.49 -12.08 -48.71
C CYS A 442 21.39 -10.84 -48.73
N SER A 443 21.93 -10.47 -49.89
CA SER A 443 22.77 -9.28 -50.06
C SER A 443 22.02 -8.00 -49.67
N TRP A 444 20.78 -7.88 -50.14
CA TRP A 444 19.91 -6.77 -49.78
C TRP A 444 19.58 -6.75 -48.28
N ALA A 445 19.22 -7.89 -47.68
CA ALA A 445 18.90 -7.98 -46.26
C ALA A 445 20.11 -7.63 -45.38
N CYS A 446 21.31 -8.05 -45.78
CA CYS A 446 22.57 -7.67 -45.13
C CYS A 446 22.76 -6.14 -45.13
N ALA A 447 22.63 -5.50 -46.30
CA ALA A 447 22.73 -4.04 -46.43
C ALA A 447 21.64 -3.30 -45.64
N PHE A 448 20.42 -3.84 -45.63
CA PHE A 448 19.31 -3.31 -44.86
C PHE A 448 19.62 -3.34 -43.35
N VAL A 449 20.03 -4.49 -42.82
CA VAL A 449 20.31 -4.67 -41.38
C VAL A 449 21.49 -3.80 -40.94
N ALA A 450 22.55 -3.71 -41.75
CA ALA A 450 23.69 -2.84 -41.46
C ALA A 450 23.27 -1.36 -41.36
N TRP A 451 22.47 -0.88 -42.32
CA TRP A 451 21.91 0.47 -42.26
C TRP A 451 20.99 0.66 -41.06
N TYR A 452 20.08 -0.28 -40.82
CA TYR A 452 19.07 -0.16 -39.77
C TYR A 452 19.73 -0.11 -38.39
N ASN A 453 20.72 -0.97 -38.13
CA ASN A 453 21.40 -1.01 -36.83
C ASN A 453 22.33 0.20 -36.61
N HIS A 454 23.06 0.65 -37.65
CA HIS A 454 24.16 1.61 -37.47
C HIS A 454 23.90 3.03 -38.01
N ARG A 455 22.88 3.24 -38.85
CA ARG A 455 22.58 4.56 -39.44
C ARG A 455 21.18 5.07 -39.13
N HIS A 456 20.17 4.19 -39.12
CA HIS A 456 18.79 4.59 -38.88
C HIS A 456 18.61 5.17 -37.46
N ARG A 457 18.03 6.38 -37.36
CA ARG A 457 17.73 7.03 -36.08
C ARG A 457 16.30 6.71 -35.67
N HIS A 458 16.13 5.79 -34.73
CA HIS A 458 14.81 5.27 -34.39
C HIS A 458 14.10 6.16 -33.36
N SER A 459 12.86 6.57 -33.64
CA SER A 459 12.14 7.59 -32.87
C SER A 459 11.79 7.16 -31.45
N SER A 460 11.37 5.89 -31.26
CA SER A 460 10.99 5.34 -29.95
C SER A 460 12.14 5.26 -28.95
N ILE A 461 13.38 5.21 -29.42
CA ILE A 461 14.61 5.23 -28.61
C ILE A 461 15.32 6.59 -28.68
N ARG A 462 14.55 7.67 -28.88
CA ARG A 462 15.03 9.06 -28.89
C ARG A 462 16.09 9.34 -29.96
N PHE A 463 15.90 8.80 -31.16
CA PHE A 463 16.72 9.10 -32.34
C PHE A 463 18.21 8.79 -32.13
N VAL A 464 18.52 7.76 -31.36
CA VAL A 464 19.81 7.06 -31.41
C VAL A 464 19.70 5.90 -32.40
N THR A 465 20.82 5.34 -32.82
CA THR A 465 20.77 4.12 -33.63
C THR A 465 20.46 2.92 -32.73
N PRO A 466 19.83 1.86 -33.25
CA PRO A 466 19.60 0.65 -32.48
C PRO A 466 20.87 0.09 -31.84
N ASP A 467 21.99 0.11 -32.57
CA ASP A 467 23.28 -0.36 -32.05
C ASP A 467 23.87 0.56 -30.96
N GLN A 468 23.74 1.89 -31.09
CA GLN A 468 24.12 2.84 -30.02
C GLN A 468 23.32 2.60 -28.75
N ARG A 469 22.05 2.23 -28.88
CA ARG A 469 21.23 1.87 -27.72
C ARG A 469 21.69 0.57 -27.10
N HIS A 470 21.89 -0.44 -27.93
CA HIS A 470 22.29 -1.78 -27.53
C HIS A 470 23.63 -1.82 -26.79
N SER A 471 24.63 -1.08 -27.28
CA SER A 471 25.97 -0.96 -26.69
C SER A 471 26.06 0.00 -25.50
N GLY A 472 24.97 0.69 -25.14
CA GLY A 472 24.92 1.62 -24.01
C GLY A 472 25.35 3.07 -24.33
N GLN A 473 25.90 3.34 -25.51
CA GLN A 473 26.33 4.68 -25.95
C GLN A 473 25.19 5.72 -25.97
N ALA A 474 23.94 5.27 -26.11
CA ALA A 474 22.77 6.13 -26.19
C ALA A 474 22.58 7.06 -24.98
N VAL A 475 23.03 6.66 -23.78
CA VAL A 475 22.86 7.46 -22.56
C VAL A 475 23.65 8.77 -22.67
N GLU A 476 24.93 8.69 -23.04
CA GLU A 476 25.78 9.87 -23.15
C GLU A 476 25.38 10.74 -24.34
N LEU A 477 25.05 10.14 -25.49
CA LEU A 477 24.55 10.88 -26.66
C LEU A 477 23.30 11.69 -26.34
N CYS A 478 22.35 11.11 -25.60
CA CYS A 478 21.14 11.79 -25.18
C CYS A 478 21.41 12.87 -24.13
N ARG A 479 22.35 12.65 -23.21
CA ARG A 479 22.77 13.65 -22.23
C ARG A 479 23.40 14.87 -22.91
N HIS A 480 24.30 14.64 -23.86
CA HIS A 480 24.89 15.69 -24.69
C HIS A 480 23.83 16.49 -25.44
N ARG A 481 22.87 15.81 -26.11
CA ARG A 481 21.76 16.48 -26.80
C ARG A 481 20.87 17.31 -25.87
N ALA A 482 20.59 16.81 -24.66
CA ALA A 482 19.84 17.55 -23.67
C ALA A 482 20.54 18.85 -23.26
N ARG A 483 21.85 18.79 -22.98
CA ARG A 483 22.67 19.98 -22.66
C ARG A 483 22.67 20.98 -23.81
N LEU A 484 22.87 20.53 -25.04
CA LEU A 484 22.88 21.40 -26.22
C LEU A 484 21.53 22.11 -26.44
N TYR A 485 20.42 21.38 -26.28
CA TYR A 485 19.08 21.96 -26.42
C TYR A 485 18.79 22.99 -25.32
N GLU A 486 19.28 22.73 -24.10
CA GLU A 486 19.11 23.65 -22.98
C GLU A 486 19.95 24.93 -23.17
N GLN A 487 21.20 24.81 -23.61
CA GLN A 487 22.03 25.95 -23.98
C GLN A 487 21.40 26.78 -25.10
N ALA A 488 20.86 26.12 -26.14
CA ALA A 488 20.14 26.80 -27.21
C ALA A 488 18.91 27.54 -26.69
N ARG A 489 18.14 26.93 -25.77
CA ARG A 489 17.00 27.55 -25.10
C ARG A 489 17.39 28.79 -24.33
N GLN A 490 18.47 28.72 -23.55
CA GLN A 490 18.98 29.85 -22.78
C GLN A 490 19.40 31.02 -23.67
N ARG A 491 20.00 30.76 -24.84
CA ARG A 491 20.41 31.81 -25.79
C ARG A 491 19.24 32.55 -26.43
N HIS A 492 18.14 31.86 -26.74
CA HIS A 492 16.97 32.48 -27.38
C HIS A 492 15.64 32.04 -26.77
N PRO A 493 15.33 32.40 -25.51
CA PRO A 493 14.18 31.86 -24.78
C PRO A 493 12.84 32.02 -25.51
N ARG A 494 12.66 33.12 -26.24
CA ARG A 494 11.44 33.42 -27.03
C ARG A 494 11.13 32.40 -28.14
N ARG A 495 12.09 31.59 -28.59
CA ARG A 495 11.85 30.52 -29.60
C ARG A 495 11.19 29.27 -29.00
N TRP A 496 11.10 29.17 -27.67
CA TRP A 496 10.54 28.02 -26.98
C TRP A 496 9.26 28.41 -26.23
N SER A 497 8.11 28.00 -26.76
CA SER A 497 6.82 28.14 -26.07
C SER A 497 6.60 27.10 -24.96
N ARG A 498 7.39 26.02 -24.95
CA ARG A 498 7.37 24.91 -23.99
C ARG A 498 8.80 24.52 -23.60
N GLY A 499 8.95 23.50 -22.75
CA GLY A 499 10.25 22.91 -22.42
C GLY A 499 10.98 22.34 -23.65
N THR A 500 12.28 22.05 -23.48
CA THR A 500 13.08 21.39 -24.52
C THR A 500 12.60 19.97 -24.80
N ARG A 501 12.95 19.45 -25.98
CA ARG A 501 12.65 18.07 -26.36
C ARG A 501 13.21 17.09 -25.33
N CYS A 502 12.38 16.14 -24.88
CA CYS A 502 12.81 15.11 -23.95
C CYS A 502 13.76 14.09 -24.63
N TRP A 503 15.04 14.17 -24.29
CA TRP A 503 16.08 13.25 -24.74
C TRP A 503 16.30 12.05 -23.82
N ARG A 504 15.58 11.96 -22.69
CA ARG A 504 15.72 10.83 -21.75
C ARG A 504 15.32 9.51 -22.40
N GLN A 505 16.22 8.54 -22.33
CA GLN A 505 16.01 7.18 -22.83
C GLN A 505 14.94 6.46 -22.00
N PRO A 506 14.04 5.67 -22.62
CA PRO A 506 13.09 4.85 -21.88
C PRO A 506 13.85 3.82 -21.05
N LYS A 507 13.57 3.72 -19.74
CA LYS A 507 14.23 2.72 -18.87
C LYS A 507 13.67 1.32 -19.09
N VAL A 508 12.37 1.25 -19.34
CA VAL A 508 11.62 0.00 -19.48
C VAL A 508 10.87 0.02 -20.81
N VAL A 509 10.88 -1.12 -21.49
CA VAL A 509 10.18 -1.35 -22.75
C VAL A 509 9.31 -2.60 -22.57
N TRP A 510 8.06 -2.54 -23.02
CA TRP A 510 7.07 -3.59 -22.79
C TRP A 510 6.55 -4.18 -24.08
N ILE A 511 6.35 -5.50 -24.09
CA ILE A 511 5.30 -6.13 -24.89
C ILE A 511 4.06 -6.20 -23.98
N ASN A 512 2.97 -5.58 -24.42
CA ASN A 512 1.70 -5.43 -23.68
C ASN A 512 1.83 -4.83 -22.27
N PRO A 513 2.02 -3.50 -22.16
CA PRO A 513 2.15 -2.84 -20.87
C PRO A 513 0.93 -3.07 -19.96
N PRO A 514 1.12 -3.14 -18.62
CA PRO A 514 0.02 -3.14 -17.66
C PRO A 514 -0.85 -1.88 -17.82
N ARG A 515 -2.16 -2.02 -17.59
CA ARG A 515 -3.04 -0.85 -17.51
C ARG A 515 -2.57 0.04 -16.35
N PRO A 516 -2.61 1.37 -16.48
CA PRO A 516 -2.08 2.32 -15.50
C PRO A 516 -2.93 2.43 -14.22
N GLU A 517 -3.37 1.31 -13.64
CA GLU A 517 -4.12 1.28 -12.37
C GLU A 517 -3.26 0.84 -11.17
N ASN A 518 -1.96 0.57 -11.35
CA ASN A 518 -1.04 0.18 -10.26
C ASN A 518 0.33 0.91 -10.28
N ALA A 519 0.46 1.99 -11.05
CA ALA A 519 1.66 2.83 -10.97
C ALA A 519 1.44 3.83 -9.82
N ILE A 520 1.91 3.48 -8.62
CA ILE A 520 2.09 4.44 -7.54
C ILE A 520 2.96 5.57 -8.10
N ASP A 521 2.39 6.77 -8.13
CA ASP A 521 3.09 7.97 -8.58
C ASP A 521 4.33 8.17 -7.68
N PRO A 522 5.56 8.18 -8.23
CA PRO A 522 6.76 8.48 -7.44
C PRO A 522 6.75 9.91 -6.88
N ALA A 523 5.78 10.77 -7.24
CA ALA A 523 5.58 12.09 -6.64
C ALA A 523 5.09 12.04 -5.17
N THR A 524 4.58 10.92 -4.66
CA THR A 524 4.06 10.83 -3.28
C THR A 524 5.12 10.45 -2.24
N LEU A 525 6.40 10.30 -2.63
CA LEU A 525 7.51 9.89 -1.76
C LEU A 525 8.48 11.03 -1.38
N VAL A 526 8.05 12.29 -1.50
CA VAL A 526 8.87 13.48 -1.14
C VAL A 526 8.27 14.29 0.03
N MET A 527 7.27 13.76 0.75
CA MET A 527 6.73 14.42 1.96
C MET A 527 6.82 13.50 3.19
N ALA A 528 7.91 12.76 3.31
CA ALA A 528 8.31 12.09 4.54
C ALA A 528 9.84 12.01 4.59
N ALA A 529 10.45 13.17 4.84
CA ALA A 529 11.79 13.31 5.40
C ALA A 529 11.71 14.41 6.46
#